data_AF-A0AAV4REN4-F1
#
_entry.id   AF-A0AAV4REN4-F1
#
_cell.length_a   1.000
_cell.length_b   1.000
_cell.length_c   1.000
_cell.angle_alpha   90.00
_cell.angle_beta   90.00
_cell.angle_gamma   90.00
#
_symmetry.space_group_name_H-M   'P 1'
#
loop_
_entity.id
_entity.type
_entity.pdbx_description
1 polymer ?
#
loop_
_entity_poly.entity_id
_entity_poly.type
_entity_poly.pdbx_seq_one_letter_code
_entity_poly.pdbx_strand_id
1 'polypeptide(L)'
;MEKLNDKCLPNKEMFHNILRNSSISDSDYNHALTVFEAFECKTFSNYLEIYENVDVVMLAEIFLSFRRTSMQSYHLDPVHFITSAQLTWNAGLKISKVELQLLGNVNEYLWFEKSMRGGVCLLGRRHAIANNPYIAENYDETLPSNYILALDANNFYGFAMSQFLPVGNFSWLDSEELSKFDVLELEEDSDIGYILEVDLLYPEHLHNMHNDLPLAPEHVLITYDISNYSKNLCDEFSLKSTLPSKKLTPNFFPKTNYVTHCLNLKFYLEQGMILTKIHRILAFKQSPWLKSYIDFNNKKRIEANSEFQKSFFKKMNNSFFGRTMINVRRKISIKGSLTAEGCKKNVSSPLLDYFEPINDNLTLFKMKKPNLVLDKPIFIGFCVLELSKLQMFKLYYTHFKSYYGSKCELLYSDTDSLYMNIETKDVYQDLRRKFKGILDLSNFERDSPMFDDSNKGKLGLLKSETL
;
A
#
# COMPACT_ATOMS: atom_id res chain seq x y z
N MET A 1 -43.33 1.12 1.49
CA MET A 1 -44.17 -0.06 1.17
C MET A 1 -45.28 0.30 0.19
N GLU A 2 -46.00 1.41 0.33
CA GLU A 2 -47.08 1.79 -0.63
C GLU A 2 -46.61 1.90 -2.10
N LYS A 3 -45.43 2.49 -2.35
CA LYS A 3 -44.83 2.60 -3.70
C LYS A 3 -44.54 1.27 -4.40
N LEU A 4 -44.46 0.16 -3.65
CA LEU A 4 -44.23 -1.16 -4.26
C LEU A 4 -45.46 -1.64 -5.04
N ASN A 5 -46.64 -1.11 -4.73
CA ASN A 5 -47.89 -1.44 -5.41
C ASN A 5 -48.11 -0.60 -6.69
N ASP A 6 -47.22 0.34 -6.99
CA ASP A 6 -47.32 1.18 -8.18
C ASP A 6 -47.30 0.30 -9.42
N LYS A 7 -48.27 0.47 -10.32
CA LYS A 7 -48.46 -0.39 -11.50
C LYS A 7 -47.52 -0.07 -12.68
N CYS A 8 -46.67 0.92 -12.50
CA CYS A 8 -45.69 1.36 -13.48
C CYS A 8 -44.35 1.58 -12.81
N LEU A 9 -43.30 1.63 -13.61
CA LEU A 9 -42.01 2.13 -13.15
C LEU A 9 -42.17 3.61 -12.72
N PRO A 10 -41.55 4.06 -11.61
CA PRO A 10 -41.55 5.47 -11.23
C PRO A 10 -41.02 6.35 -12.37
N ASN A 11 -41.46 7.61 -12.45
CA ASN A 11 -40.92 8.52 -13.46
C ASN A 11 -39.43 8.78 -13.25
N LYS A 12 -38.72 9.10 -14.33
CA LYS A 12 -37.26 9.35 -14.33
C LYS A 12 -36.83 10.37 -13.28
N GLU A 13 -37.62 11.42 -13.04
CA GLU A 13 -37.32 12.48 -12.08
C GLU A 13 -37.28 11.97 -10.62
N MET A 14 -37.88 10.81 -10.35
CA MET A 14 -37.88 10.20 -9.03
C MET A 14 -36.60 9.40 -8.74
N PHE A 15 -35.76 9.15 -9.74
CA PHE A 15 -34.48 8.46 -9.59
C PHE A 15 -33.35 9.48 -9.36
N HIS A 16 -33.20 9.91 -8.10
CA HIS A 16 -32.12 10.80 -7.69
C HIS A 16 -31.11 10.08 -6.79
N ASN A 17 -29.84 10.10 -7.17
CA ASN A 17 -28.75 9.55 -6.39
C ASN A 17 -28.16 10.63 -5.49
N ILE A 18 -28.50 10.59 -4.21
CA ILE A 18 -28.02 11.56 -3.19
C ILE A 18 -26.50 11.52 -3.05
N LEU A 19 -25.85 10.36 -3.21
CA LEU A 19 -24.40 10.21 -3.04
C LEU A 19 -23.61 10.88 -4.17
N ARG A 20 -24.14 10.87 -5.39
CA ARG A 20 -23.54 11.51 -6.57
C ARG A 20 -24.13 12.89 -6.87
N ASN A 21 -25.18 13.27 -6.14
CA ASN A 21 -26.01 14.44 -6.41
C ASN A 21 -26.42 14.52 -7.89
N SER A 22 -26.85 13.39 -8.47
CA SER A 22 -27.13 13.27 -9.89
C SER A 22 -28.40 12.46 -10.13
N SER A 23 -29.16 12.81 -11.17
CA SER A 23 -30.30 12.01 -11.64
C SER A 23 -29.83 10.79 -12.45
N ILE A 24 -30.72 9.82 -12.63
CA ILE A 24 -30.48 8.68 -13.54
C ILE A 24 -30.26 9.16 -14.98
N SER A 25 -29.38 8.47 -15.71
CA SER A 25 -29.17 8.72 -17.14
C SER A 25 -30.38 8.25 -17.96
N ASP A 26 -30.57 8.79 -19.17
CA ASP A 26 -31.60 8.30 -20.10
C ASP A 26 -31.38 6.81 -20.45
N SER A 27 -30.12 6.41 -20.63
CA SER A 27 -29.75 5.03 -20.95
C SER A 27 -30.17 4.07 -19.85
N ASP A 28 -29.85 4.37 -18.59
CA ASP A 28 -30.17 3.48 -17.47
C ASP A 28 -31.68 3.42 -17.20
N TYR A 29 -32.38 4.54 -17.38
CA TYR A 29 -33.84 4.58 -17.24
C TYR A 29 -34.53 3.77 -18.34
N ASN A 30 -34.08 3.91 -19.60
CA ASN A 30 -34.59 3.12 -20.72
C ASN A 30 -34.31 1.62 -20.54
N HIS A 31 -33.16 1.27 -19.96
CA HIS A 31 -32.85 -0.11 -19.59
C HIS A 31 -33.82 -0.63 -18.52
N ALA A 32 -34.11 0.16 -17.48
CA ALA A 32 -35.09 -0.20 -16.46
C ALA A 32 -36.50 -0.41 -17.04
N LEU A 33 -36.94 0.46 -17.97
CA LEU A 33 -38.19 0.29 -18.71
C LEU A 33 -38.20 -1.01 -19.52
N THR A 34 -37.11 -1.27 -20.26
CA THR A 34 -36.95 -2.50 -21.06
C THR A 34 -37.08 -3.76 -20.19
N VAL A 35 -36.46 -3.77 -19.01
CA VAL A 35 -36.57 -4.88 -18.05
C VAL A 35 -38.00 -4.99 -17.49
N PHE A 36 -38.63 -3.87 -17.13
CA PHE A 36 -40.01 -3.85 -16.63
C PHE A 36 -40.99 -4.47 -17.64
N GLU A 37 -40.85 -4.11 -18.92
CA GLU A 37 -41.67 -4.63 -20.02
C GLU A 37 -41.35 -6.08 -20.36
N ALA A 38 -40.06 -6.43 -20.53
CA ALA A 38 -39.62 -7.76 -20.95
C ALA A 38 -39.98 -8.87 -19.95
N PHE A 39 -40.04 -8.55 -18.65
CA PHE A 39 -40.45 -9.48 -17.60
C PHE A 39 -41.93 -9.33 -17.21
N GLU A 40 -42.72 -8.57 -17.98
CA GLU A 40 -44.15 -8.36 -17.77
C GLU A 40 -44.49 -7.91 -16.33
N CYS A 41 -43.68 -7.01 -15.77
CA CYS A 41 -43.84 -6.53 -14.41
C CYS A 41 -45.21 -5.84 -14.26
N LYS A 42 -46.03 -6.29 -13.31
CA LYS A 42 -47.35 -5.68 -13.04
C LYS A 42 -47.28 -4.56 -12.02
N THR A 43 -46.24 -4.58 -11.20
CA THR A 43 -46.00 -3.62 -10.13
C THR A 43 -44.51 -3.33 -9.99
N PHE A 44 -44.18 -2.21 -9.37
CA PHE A 44 -42.80 -1.89 -9.00
C PHE A 44 -42.18 -2.96 -8.06
N SER A 45 -43.01 -3.63 -7.25
CA SER A 45 -42.57 -4.78 -6.45
C SER A 45 -42.00 -5.92 -7.30
N ASN A 46 -42.60 -6.23 -8.46
CA ASN A 46 -42.11 -7.31 -9.32
C ASN A 46 -40.75 -6.96 -9.93
N TYR A 47 -40.59 -5.70 -10.34
CA TYR A 47 -39.31 -5.19 -10.83
C TYR A 47 -38.22 -5.25 -9.75
N LEU A 48 -38.54 -4.83 -8.52
CA LEU A 48 -37.61 -4.89 -7.41
C LEU A 48 -37.20 -6.33 -7.07
N GLU A 49 -38.14 -7.27 -7.06
CA GLU A 49 -37.85 -8.69 -6.84
C GLU A 49 -36.90 -9.26 -7.90
N ILE A 50 -37.09 -8.91 -9.18
CA ILE A 50 -36.16 -9.31 -10.25
C ILE A 50 -34.77 -8.70 -10.01
N TYR A 51 -34.71 -7.40 -9.72
CA TYR A 51 -33.46 -6.71 -9.43
C TYR A 51 -32.70 -7.37 -8.26
N GLU A 52 -33.37 -7.62 -7.13
CA GLU A 52 -32.76 -8.25 -5.95
C GLU A 52 -32.31 -9.69 -6.25
N ASN A 53 -33.11 -10.46 -6.99
CA ASN A 53 -32.72 -11.80 -7.41
C ASN A 53 -31.49 -11.80 -8.31
N VAL A 54 -31.41 -10.87 -9.27
CA VAL A 54 -30.25 -10.71 -10.15
C VAL A 54 -29.01 -10.34 -9.34
N ASP A 55 -29.10 -9.40 -8.40
CA ASP A 55 -27.99 -9.03 -7.51
C ASP A 55 -27.50 -10.23 -6.68
N VAL A 56 -28.41 -11.02 -6.11
CA VAL A 56 -28.06 -12.21 -5.32
C VAL A 56 -27.41 -13.28 -6.19
N VAL A 57 -27.94 -13.55 -7.39
CA VAL A 57 -27.39 -14.54 -8.32
C VAL A 57 -26.01 -14.11 -8.83
N MET A 58 -25.83 -12.85 -9.21
CA MET A 58 -24.53 -12.32 -9.62
C MET A 58 -23.50 -12.42 -8.50
N LEU A 59 -23.87 -12.06 -7.26
CA LEU A 59 -22.98 -12.20 -6.11
C LEU A 59 -22.61 -13.66 -5.85
N ALA A 60 -23.57 -14.58 -5.95
CA ALA A 60 -23.34 -16.01 -5.81
C ALA A 60 -22.36 -16.52 -6.88
N GLU A 61 -22.53 -16.15 -8.15
CA GLU A 61 -21.62 -16.53 -9.24
C GLU A 61 -20.20 -15.97 -9.05
N ILE A 62 -20.08 -14.70 -8.66
CA ILE A 62 -18.78 -14.09 -8.32
C ILE A 62 -18.12 -14.86 -7.16
N PHE A 63 -18.88 -15.22 -6.13
CA PHE A 63 -18.36 -15.96 -4.99
C PHE A 63 -17.96 -17.39 -5.36
N LEU A 64 -18.73 -18.07 -6.22
CA LEU A 64 -18.36 -19.38 -6.77
C LEU A 64 -17.08 -19.31 -7.60
N SER A 65 -16.92 -18.28 -8.44
CA SER A 65 -15.69 -18.03 -9.20
C SER A 65 -14.48 -17.78 -8.28
N PHE A 66 -14.69 -17.00 -7.21
CA PHE A 66 -13.69 -16.77 -6.15
C PHE A 66 -13.28 -18.06 -5.44
N ARG A 67 -14.25 -18.91 -5.06
CA ARG A 67 -14.00 -20.24 -4.47
C ARG A 67 -13.20 -21.12 -5.41
N ARG A 68 -13.66 -21.29 -6.66
CA ARG A 68 -12.98 -22.10 -7.69
C ARG A 68 -11.54 -21.64 -7.87
N THR A 69 -11.33 -20.33 -8.06
CA THR A 69 -9.99 -19.75 -8.26
C THR A 69 -9.07 -20.01 -7.08
N SER A 70 -9.55 -19.79 -5.85
CA SER A 70 -8.77 -20.02 -4.63
C SER A 70 -8.46 -21.50 -4.40
N MET A 71 -9.43 -22.39 -4.60
CA MET A 71 -9.25 -23.83 -4.41
C MET A 71 -8.32 -24.43 -5.47
N GLN A 72 -8.40 -23.97 -6.72
CA GLN A 72 -7.48 -24.39 -7.78
C GLN A 72 -6.05 -23.88 -7.56
N SER A 73 -5.91 -22.65 -7.03
CA SER A 73 -4.59 -22.01 -6.89
C SER A 73 -3.87 -22.39 -5.59
N TYR A 74 -4.59 -22.42 -4.47
CA TYR A 74 -4.02 -22.59 -3.13
C TYR A 74 -4.48 -23.87 -2.42
N HIS A 75 -5.46 -24.59 -2.99
CA HIS A 75 -6.18 -25.67 -2.32
C HIS A 75 -6.72 -25.22 -0.96
N LEU A 76 -7.28 -24.02 -0.91
CA LEU A 76 -7.93 -23.42 0.24
C LEU A 76 -9.29 -22.88 -0.21
N ASP A 77 -10.35 -23.30 0.49
CA ASP A 77 -11.69 -22.78 0.25
C ASP A 77 -11.89 -21.49 1.05
N PRO A 78 -12.19 -20.35 0.39
CA PRO A 78 -12.32 -19.06 1.05
C PRO A 78 -13.44 -19.02 2.09
N VAL A 79 -14.42 -19.93 2.06
CA VAL A 79 -15.52 -19.99 3.06
C VAL A 79 -15.04 -20.23 4.49
N HIS A 80 -13.83 -20.78 4.66
CA HIS A 80 -13.22 -20.99 5.97
C HIS A 80 -12.49 -19.76 6.51
N PHE A 81 -12.53 -18.64 5.79
CA PHE A 81 -11.84 -17.41 6.13
C PHE A 81 -12.81 -16.23 6.14
N ILE A 82 -12.71 -15.40 7.17
CA ILE A 82 -13.56 -14.21 7.30
C ILE A 82 -13.20 -13.16 6.23
N THR A 83 -11.93 -13.09 5.85
CA THR A 83 -11.44 -12.11 4.87
C THR A 83 -10.40 -12.70 3.93
N SER A 84 -10.25 -12.08 2.76
CA SER A 84 -9.17 -12.42 1.82
C SER A 84 -7.79 -12.31 2.47
N ALA A 85 -7.58 -11.38 3.41
CA ALA A 85 -6.34 -11.24 4.17
C ALA A 85 -6.01 -12.47 5.03
N GLN A 86 -7.02 -13.16 5.58
CA GLN A 86 -6.82 -14.42 6.29
C GLN A 86 -6.50 -15.55 5.32
N LEU A 87 -7.21 -15.62 4.19
CA LEU A 87 -6.95 -16.61 3.14
C LEU A 87 -5.51 -16.50 2.62
N THR A 88 -5.07 -15.30 2.21
CA THR A 88 -3.72 -15.11 1.66
C THR A 88 -2.64 -15.41 2.69
N TRP A 89 -2.83 -15.04 3.95
CA TRP A 89 -1.90 -15.37 5.02
C TRP A 89 -1.65 -16.88 5.12
N ASN A 90 -2.74 -17.66 5.12
CA ASN A 90 -2.65 -19.11 5.18
C ASN A 90 -2.11 -19.72 3.87
N ALA A 91 -2.47 -19.15 2.71
CA ALA A 91 -1.91 -19.57 1.42
C ALA A 91 -0.39 -19.37 1.37
N GLY A 92 0.09 -18.21 1.82
CA GLY A 92 1.52 -17.89 1.88
C GLY A 92 2.27 -18.83 2.81
N LEU A 93 1.78 -19.06 4.04
CA LEU A 93 2.39 -20.03 4.96
C LEU A 93 2.38 -21.46 4.42
N LYS A 94 1.30 -21.88 3.75
CA LYS A 94 1.19 -23.23 3.15
C LYS A 94 2.18 -23.43 2.01
N ILE A 95 2.37 -22.41 1.17
CA ILE A 95 3.27 -22.48 0.01
C ILE A 95 4.74 -22.36 0.45
N SER A 96 5.06 -21.43 1.35
CA SER A 96 6.43 -21.25 1.85
C SER A 96 6.87 -22.34 2.82
N LYS A 97 5.92 -22.96 3.54
CA LYS A 97 6.17 -23.89 4.64
C LYS A 97 7.09 -23.32 5.72
N VAL A 98 7.13 -21.99 5.84
CA VAL A 98 7.95 -21.30 6.83
C VAL A 98 7.38 -21.52 8.23
N GLU A 99 8.26 -21.69 9.21
CA GLU A 99 7.94 -21.60 10.63
C GLU A 99 8.51 -20.29 11.17
N LEU A 100 7.62 -19.36 11.53
CA LEU A 100 8.00 -18.05 12.02
C LEU A 100 8.07 -18.07 13.55
N GLN A 101 9.21 -17.68 14.10
CA GLN A 101 9.31 -17.39 15.53
C GLN A 101 8.58 -16.08 15.83
N LEU A 102 7.71 -16.09 16.83
CA LEU A 102 7.09 -14.87 17.35
C LEU A 102 8.01 -14.21 18.39
N LEU A 103 7.87 -12.88 18.53
CA LEU A 103 8.58 -12.13 19.55
C LEU A 103 8.12 -12.58 20.95
N GLY A 104 9.07 -12.94 21.81
CA GLY A 104 8.80 -13.38 23.17
C GLY A 104 8.61 -12.23 24.16
N ASN A 105 9.04 -11.01 23.80
CA ASN A 105 9.06 -9.85 24.68
C ASN A 105 8.16 -8.72 24.16
N VAL A 106 7.31 -8.18 25.03
CA VAL A 106 6.44 -7.02 24.72
C VAL A 106 7.25 -5.78 24.31
N ASN A 107 8.43 -5.57 24.88
CA ASN A 107 9.26 -4.41 24.56
C ASN A 107 9.81 -4.47 23.15
N GLU A 108 10.17 -5.66 22.66
CA GLU A 108 10.59 -5.86 21.26
C GLU A 108 9.43 -5.60 20.32
N TYR A 109 8.23 -6.11 20.66
CA TYR A 109 7.03 -5.82 19.88
C TYR A 109 6.75 -4.31 19.81
N LEU A 110 6.82 -3.61 20.94
CA LEU A 110 6.64 -2.15 20.99
C LEU A 110 7.75 -1.40 20.24
N TRP A 111 8.97 -1.92 20.25
CA TRP A 111 10.10 -1.34 19.52
C TRP A 111 9.88 -1.39 18.00
N PHE A 112 9.47 -2.55 17.47
CA PHE A 112 9.06 -2.68 16.06
C PHE A 112 7.86 -1.79 15.74
N GLU A 113 6.81 -1.83 16.58
CA GLU A 113 5.57 -1.11 16.33
C GLU A 113 5.78 0.41 16.25
N LYS A 114 6.61 0.98 17.14
CA LYS A 114 6.95 2.42 17.13
C LYS A 114 7.82 2.82 15.94
N SER A 115 8.55 1.86 15.37
CA SER A 115 9.52 2.07 14.29
C SER A 115 8.94 1.85 12.89
N MET A 116 7.74 1.29 12.77
CA MET A 116 7.08 1.13 11.47
C MET A 116 6.74 2.48 10.84
N ARG A 117 7.25 2.69 9.63
CA ARG A 117 7.02 3.90 8.82
C ARG A 117 6.54 3.49 7.44
N GLY A 118 5.35 3.98 7.06
CA GLY A 118 4.69 3.67 5.80
C GLY A 118 5.45 4.14 4.55
N GLY A 119 4.77 4.08 3.41
CA GLY A 119 5.26 4.64 2.15
C GLY A 119 5.49 6.15 2.27
N VAL A 120 6.51 6.64 1.58
CA VAL A 120 6.78 8.09 1.50
C VAL A 120 5.82 8.68 0.48
N CYS A 121 5.04 9.67 0.90
CA CYS A 121 4.25 10.50 0.00
C CYS A 121 4.75 11.94 0.14
N LEU A 122 5.26 12.51 -0.96
CA LEU A 122 5.84 13.84 -0.98
C LEU A 122 5.48 14.59 -2.26
N LEU A 123 5.35 15.91 -2.14
CA LEU A 123 5.27 16.84 -3.25
C LEU A 123 6.55 17.68 -3.24
N GLY A 124 7.48 17.36 -4.14
CA GLY A 124 8.78 18.02 -4.25
C GLY A 124 8.69 19.40 -4.89
N ARG A 125 7.84 19.53 -5.93
CA ARG A 125 7.64 20.80 -6.65
C ARG A 125 6.15 21.08 -6.87
N ARG A 126 5.71 22.30 -6.56
CA ARG A 126 4.29 22.71 -6.64
C ARG A 126 3.77 22.81 -8.08
N HIS A 127 4.64 23.15 -9.02
CA HIS A 127 4.27 23.38 -10.41
C HIS A 127 5.45 23.13 -11.35
N ALA A 128 5.19 22.39 -12.43
CA ALA A 128 6.14 22.13 -13.52
C ALA A 128 5.36 22.03 -14.84
N ILE A 129 5.98 22.52 -15.91
CA ILE A 129 5.46 22.42 -17.29
C ILE A 129 6.56 21.77 -18.13
N ALA A 130 6.16 20.82 -18.98
CA ALA A 130 7.05 20.19 -19.94
C ALA A 130 7.10 21.01 -21.24
N ASN A 131 8.30 21.37 -21.68
CA ASN A 131 8.63 21.85 -23.02
C ASN A 131 9.02 20.65 -23.87
N ASN A 132 8.03 19.87 -24.28
CA ASN A 132 8.21 18.60 -24.96
C ASN A 132 8.06 18.78 -26.49
N PRO A 133 9.10 18.51 -27.31
CA PRO A 133 9.04 18.64 -28.77
C PRO A 133 7.94 17.81 -29.45
N TYR A 134 7.43 16.76 -28.80
CA TYR A 134 6.35 15.93 -29.32
C TYR A 134 4.94 16.52 -29.08
N ILE A 135 4.84 17.63 -28.33
CA ILE A 135 3.58 18.34 -28.07
C ILE A 135 3.67 19.72 -28.72
N ALA A 136 3.46 19.76 -30.03
CA ALA A 136 3.67 20.96 -30.86
C ALA A 136 2.86 22.19 -30.41
N GLU A 137 1.72 22.00 -29.77
CA GLU A 137 0.83 23.08 -29.31
C GLU A 137 1.50 24.02 -28.30
N ASN A 138 2.37 23.50 -27.44
CA ASN A 138 2.99 24.24 -26.33
C ASN A 138 4.53 24.18 -26.35
N TYR A 139 5.12 23.74 -27.47
CA TYR A 139 6.57 23.61 -27.60
C TYR A 139 7.22 24.93 -28.02
N ASP A 140 8.26 25.34 -27.29
CA ASP A 140 9.10 26.48 -27.59
C ASP A 140 10.53 26.02 -27.88
N GLU A 141 10.96 26.18 -29.13
CA GLU A 141 12.30 25.80 -29.60
C GLU A 141 13.44 26.64 -28.99
N THR A 142 13.11 27.79 -28.38
CA THR A 142 14.08 28.67 -27.72
C THR A 142 14.42 28.21 -26.30
N LEU A 143 13.57 27.36 -25.71
CA LEU A 143 13.74 26.80 -24.38
C LEU A 143 14.34 25.40 -24.44
N PRO A 144 15.11 24.98 -23.41
CA PRO A 144 15.57 23.59 -23.33
C PRO A 144 14.39 22.62 -23.28
N SER A 145 14.55 21.46 -23.91
CA SER A 145 13.52 20.41 -23.87
C SER A 145 13.49 19.74 -22.49
N ASN A 146 12.29 19.58 -21.95
CA ASN A 146 12.06 18.81 -20.73
C ASN A 146 10.77 18.01 -20.79
N TYR A 147 10.73 16.93 -20.02
CA TYR A 147 9.68 15.94 -20.05
C TYR A 147 9.21 15.66 -18.62
N ILE A 148 7.90 15.51 -18.46
CA ILE A 148 7.33 15.02 -17.21
C ILE A 148 7.03 13.54 -17.40
N LEU A 149 7.69 12.69 -16.62
CA LEU A 149 7.46 11.26 -16.60
C LEU A 149 6.66 10.87 -15.35
N ALA A 150 5.65 10.02 -15.52
CA ALA A 150 4.92 9.37 -14.44
C ALA A 150 5.22 7.87 -14.47
N LEU A 151 6.02 7.38 -13.52
CA LEU A 151 6.44 5.99 -13.43
C LEU A 151 5.94 5.34 -12.14
N ASP A 152 5.46 4.11 -12.22
CA ASP A 152 4.92 3.33 -11.10
C ASP A 152 5.54 1.94 -11.02
N ALA A 153 5.91 1.48 -9.82
CA ALA A 153 6.57 0.20 -9.65
C ALA A 153 5.58 -0.99 -9.69
N ASN A 154 5.90 -1.98 -10.52
CA ASN A 154 5.11 -3.19 -10.64
C ASN A 154 5.15 -4.05 -9.38
N ASN A 155 3.99 -4.18 -8.71
CA ASN A 155 3.80 -5.03 -7.53
C ASN A 155 4.91 -4.79 -6.49
N PHE A 156 5.07 -3.53 -6.11
CA PHE A 156 6.17 -3.02 -5.29
C PHE A 156 6.33 -3.73 -3.95
N TYR A 157 5.25 -3.91 -3.19
CA TYR A 157 5.30 -4.70 -1.95
C TYR A 157 5.57 -6.18 -2.21
N GLY A 158 5.15 -6.72 -3.37
CA GLY A 158 5.53 -8.05 -3.82
C GLY A 158 7.03 -8.19 -3.99
N PHE A 159 7.68 -7.22 -4.63
CA PHE A 159 9.14 -7.18 -4.74
C PHE A 159 9.80 -7.21 -3.36
N ALA A 160 9.41 -6.32 -2.44
CA ALA A 160 9.97 -6.29 -1.08
C ALA A 160 9.71 -7.60 -0.31
N MET A 161 8.52 -8.20 -0.48
CA MET A 161 8.18 -9.49 0.11
C MET A 161 8.95 -10.67 -0.49
N SER A 162 9.52 -10.54 -1.69
CA SER A 162 10.35 -11.58 -2.30
C SER A 162 11.82 -11.54 -1.88
N GLN A 163 12.22 -10.52 -1.13
CA GLN A 163 13.58 -10.39 -0.58
C GLN A 163 13.77 -11.27 0.67
N PHE A 164 14.98 -11.25 1.23
CA PHE A 164 15.26 -11.92 2.49
C PHE A 164 14.49 -11.22 3.62
N LEU A 165 13.65 -12.00 4.30
CA LEU A 165 12.79 -11.53 5.39
C LEU A 165 13.09 -12.31 6.66
N PRO A 166 12.90 -11.71 7.86
CA PRO A 166 13.15 -12.39 9.11
C PRO A 166 12.29 -13.64 9.28
N VAL A 167 12.88 -14.68 9.86
CA VAL A 167 12.23 -15.96 10.21
C VAL A 167 12.20 -16.13 11.73
N GLY A 168 13.31 -15.83 12.41
CA GLY A 168 13.47 -16.05 13.84
C GLY A 168 14.92 -15.90 14.31
N ASN A 169 15.27 -16.57 15.41
CA ASN A 169 16.55 -16.48 16.11
C ASN A 169 16.96 -15.04 16.44
N PHE A 170 16.00 -14.28 16.99
CA PHE A 170 16.24 -12.90 17.40
C PHE A 170 17.22 -12.85 18.58
N SER A 171 18.32 -12.12 18.41
CA SER A 171 19.31 -11.89 19.45
C SER A 171 19.85 -10.47 19.39
N TRP A 172 19.96 -9.83 20.55
CA TRP A 172 20.64 -8.55 20.67
C TRP A 172 22.14 -8.79 20.74
N LEU A 173 22.91 -8.02 19.95
CA LEU A 173 24.37 -8.10 20.00
C LEU A 173 24.90 -7.50 21.30
N ASP A 174 25.98 -8.09 21.82
CA ASP A 174 26.68 -7.58 22.99
C ASP A 174 27.64 -6.42 22.62
N SER A 175 28.31 -5.86 23.64
CA SER A 175 29.19 -4.70 23.44
C SER A 175 30.43 -5.01 22.60
N GLU A 176 30.94 -6.24 22.63
CA GLU A 176 32.11 -6.64 21.84
C GLU A 176 31.70 -6.81 20.38
N GLU A 177 30.58 -7.49 20.12
CA GLU A 177 30.00 -7.66 18.79
C GLU A 177 29.66 -6.31 18.15
N LEU A 178 29.05 -5.40 18.91
CA LEU A 178 28.73 -4.04 18.46
C LEU A 178 29.99 -3.27 18.02
N SER A 179 31.11 -3.41 18.74
CA SER A 179 32.35 -2.68 18.44
C SER A 179 33.03 -3.12 17.15
N LYS A 180 32.75 -4.35 16.69
CA LYS A 180 33.32 -4.95 15.48
C LYS A 180 32.36 -4.89 14.29
N PHE A 181 31.15 -4.36 14.48
CA PHE A 181 30.12 -4.39 13.45
C PHE A 181 30.39 -3.34 12.38
N ASP A 182 30.66 -3.79 11.15
CA ASP A 182 30.73 -2.92 9.97
C ASP A 182 29.49 -3.08 9.10
N VAL A 183 28.75 -1.98 8.92
CA VAL A 183 27.53 -1.94 8.11
C VAL A 183 27.85 -2.06 6.62
N LEU A 184 29.01 -1.58 6.17
CA LEU A 184 29.37 -1.51 4.75
C LEU A 184 29.79 -2.87 4.19
N GLU A 185 30.28 -3.77 5.04
CA GLU A 185 30.70 -5.14 4.66
C GLU A 185 29.52 -6.12 4.55
N LEU A 186 28.29 -5.71 4.89
CA LEU A 186 27.12 -6.59 4.87
C LEU A 186 26.71 -7.01 3.45
N GLU A 187 26.45 -8.29 3.27
CA GLU A 187 25.88 -8.90 2.06
C GLU A 187 24.35 -8.89 2.09
N GLU A 188 23.71 -8.60 0.95
CA GLU A 188 22.24 -8.47 0.86
C GLU A 188 21.51 -9.83 1.03
N ASP A 189 22.16 -10.93 0.68
CA ASP A 189 21.65 -12.30 0.67
C ASP A 189 22.20 -13.16 1.82
N SER A 190 22.79 -12.52 2.84
CA SER A 190 23.22 -13.22 4.05
C SER A 190 22.04 -13.88 4.79
N ASP A 191 22.29 -15.07 5.34
CA ASP A 191 21.34 -15.79 6.20
C ASP A 191 21.03 -15.05 7.52
N ILE A 192 21.85 -14.07 7.88
CA ILE A 192 21.68 -13.22 9.06
C ILE A 192 21.38 -11.78 8.62
N GLY A 193 20.25 -11.26 9.07
CA GLY A 193 19.86 -9.88 8.90
C GLY A 193 20.01 -9.09 10.20
N TYR A 194 20.05 -7.77 10.08
CA TYR A 194 20.22 -6.87 11.22
C TYR A 194 19.26 -5.68 11.14
N ILE A 195 18.74 -5.28 12.31
CA ILE A 195 18.03 -4.01 12.49
C ILE A 195 18.78 -3.24 13.57
N LEU A 196 19.10 -2.00 13.28
CA LEU A 196 19.94 -1.16 14.12
C LEU A 196 19.15 0.04 14.63
N GLU A 197 19.41 0.43 15.87
CA GLU A 197 19.02 1.73 16.42
C GLU A 197 20.23 2.65 16.46
N VAL A 198 20.20 3.72 15.67
CA VAL A 198 21.38 4.55 15.37
C VAL A 198 21.10 6.05 15.46
N ASP A 199 22.16 6.84 15.61
CA ASP A 199 22.13 8.28 15.37
C ASP A 199 22.80 8.58 14.02
N LEU A 200 22.13 9.42 13.20
CA LEU A 200 22.61 9.81 11.88
C LEU A 200 22.66 11.32 11.75
N LEU A 201 23.74 11.83 11.16
CA LEU A 201 23.85 13.21 10.71
C LEU A 201 23.62 13.27 9.19
N TYR A 202 22.92 14.32 8.76
CA TYR A 202 22.71 14.65 7.34
C TYR A 202 23.56 15.87 6.97
N PRO A 203 24.73 15.69 6.33
CA PRO A 203 25.61 16.80 5.99
C PRO A 203 24.94 17.85 5.11
N GLU A 204 25.20 19.13 5.40
CA GLU A 204 24.60 20.28 4.70
C GLU A 204 24.89 20.29 3.19
N HIS A 205 26.10 19.86 2.79
CA HIS A 205 26.49 19.80 1.38
C HIS A 205 25.64 18.82 0.54
N LEU A 206 24.92 17.88 1.17
CA LEU A 206 24.02 16.95 0.50
C LEU A 206 22.61 17.51 0.31
N HIS A 207 22.23 18.60 1.01
CA HIS A 207 20.84 19.06 1.05
C HIS A 207 20.31 19.42 -0.33
N ASN A 208 21.09 20.14 -1.13
CA ASN A 208 20.69 20.48 -2.51
C ASN A 208 20.53 19.24 -3.40
N MET A 209 21.42 18.26 -3.28
CA MET A 209 21.37 17.03 -4.08
C MET A 209 20.20 16.13 -3.68
N HIS A 210 19.87 16.11 -2.39
CA HIS A 210 18.82 15.25 -1.84
C HIS A 210 17.50 15.98 -1.55
N ASN A 211 17.35 17.24 -1.99
CA ASN A 211 16.18 18.08 -1.72
C ASN A 211 14.86 17.45 -2.19
N ASP A 212 14.93 16.70 -3.27
CA ASP A 212 13.79 16.10 -3.94
C ASP A 212 13.21 14.89 -3.16
N LEU A 213 14.07 14.11 -2.51
CA LEU A 213 13.69 12.87 -1.80
C LEU A 213 14.61 12.59 -0.59
N PRO A 214 14.59 13.41 0.48
CA PRO A 214 15.49 13.22 1.61
C PRO A 214 15.42 11.80 2.20
N LEU A 215 16.59 11.25 2.50
CA LEU A 215 16.74 9.89 3.04
C LEU A 215 16.32 9.82 4.52
N ALA A 216 16.15 8.60 5.03
CA ALA A 216 15.78 8.31 6.42
C ALA A 216 14.56 9.13 6.93
N PRO A 217 13.38 9.02 6.29
CA PRO A 217 12.20 9.74 6.71
C PRO A 217 11.78 9.30 8.11
N GLU A 218 11.23 10.22 8.90
CA GLU A 218 10.78 9.96 10.26
C GLU A 218 9.43 10.61 10.53
N HIS A 219 8.80 10.20 11.62
CA HIS A 219 7.55 10.83 12.02
C HIS A 219 7.81 12.10 12.82
N VAL A 220 7.54 13.26 12.21
CA VAL A 220 7.68 14.58 12.83
C VAL A 220 6.33 15.08 13.32
N LEU A 221 6.30 15.73 14.48
CA LEU A 221 5.13 16.46 14.95
C LEU A 221 5.09 17.81 14.23
N ILE A 222 4.15 17.98 13.31
CA ILE A 222 3.96 19.25 12.63
C ILE A 222 3.12 20.16 13.53
N THR A 223 3.76 21.19 14.08
CA THR A 223 3.14 22.31 14.79
C THR A 223 2.95 23.50 13.83
N TYR A 224 2.36 24.62 14.28
CA TYR A 224 1.94 25.80 13.47
C TYR A 224 3.03 26.53 12.64
N ASP A 225 4.19 25.92 12.39
CA ASP A 225 5.27 26.38 11.49
C ASP A 225 4.92 26.21 9.99
N ILE A 226 3.64 26.35 9.65
CA ILE A 226 3.24 26.50 8.25
C ILE A 226 3.39 27.98 7.84
N SER A 227 3.86 28.21 6.61
CA SER A 227 4.05 29.57 6.08
C SER A 227 2.76 30.41 6.17
N ASN A 228 2.87 31.74 6.25
CA ASN A 228 1.70 32.63 6.25
C ASN A 228 0.79 32.39 5.04
N TYR A 229 1.37 32.06 3.88
CA TYR A 229 0.62 31.67 2.69
C TYR A 229 -0.26 30.43 2.92
N SER A 230 0.29 29.39 3.54
CA SER A 230 -0.46 28.17 3.88
C SER A 230 -1.58 28.44 4.89
N LYS A 231 -1.39 29.39 5.82
CA LYS A 231 -2.44 29.81 6.77
C LYS A 231 -3.59 30.48 6.02
N ASN A 232 -3.29 31.43 5.14
CA ASN A 232 -4.29 32.12 4.33
C ASN A 232 -5.11 31.14 3.47
N LEU A 233 -4.47 30.13 2.87
CA LEU A 233 -5.18 29.09 2.12
C LEU A 233 -6.13 28.26 3.01
N CYS A 234 -5.73 27.97 4.25
CA CYS A 234 -6.61 27.24 5.17
C CYS A 234 -7.87 28.07 5.47
N ASP A 235 -7.72 29.38 5.65
CA ASP A 235 -8.83 30.29 5.90
C ASP A 235 -9.71 30.43 4.65
N GLU A 236 -9.10 30.66 3.48
CA GLU A 236 -9.79 30.80 2.18
C GLU A 236 -10.65 29.58 1.84
N PHE A 237 -10.09 28.37 2.00
CA PHE A 237 -10.78 27.12 1.68
C PHE A 237 -11.54 26.51 2.87
N SER A 238 -11.64 27.23 4.00
CA SER A 238 -12.30 26.74 5.22
C SER A 238 -11.82 25.35 5.67
N LEU A 239 -10.52 25.09 5.52
CA LEU A 239 -9.91 23.81 5.84
C LEU A 239 -9.86 23.63 7.36
N LYS A 240 -10.40 22.53 7.87
CA LYS A 240 -10.28 22.20 9.30
C LYS A 240 -8.81 22.02 9.65
N SER A 241 -8.35 22.76 10.68
CA SER A 241 -7.03 22.50 11.26
C SER A 241 -6.97 21.07 11.78
N THR A 242 -6.06 20.29 11.21
CA THR A 242 -5.74 18.94 11.70
C THR A 242 -4.47 18.95 12.55
N LEU A 243 -3.98 20.14 12.91
CA LEU A 243 -2.74 20.34 13.66
C LEU A 243 -3.00 20.50 15.17
N PRO A 244 -2.08 20.05 16.03
CA PRO A 244 -0.82 19.37 15.70
C PRO A 244 -1.05 17.93 15.22
N SER A 245 -0.29 17.49 14.22
CA SER A 245 -0.37 16.10 13.72
C SER A 245 1.01 15.50 13.47
N LYS A 246 1.13 14.20 13.75
CA LYS A 246 2.33 13.42 13.47
C LYS A 246 2.27 12.95 12.01
N LYS A 247 3.26 13.35 11.19
CA LYS A 247 3.34 13.02 9.76
C LYS A 247 4.67 12.35 9.46
N LEU A 248 4.69 11.41 8.52
CA LEU A 248 5.95 10.86 8.00
C LEU A 248 6.55 11.90 7.08
N THR A 249 7.75 12.39 7.40
CA THR A 249 8.33 13.56 6.75
C THR A 249 9.80 13.28 6.40
N PRO A 250 10.14 13.21 5.10
CA PRO A 250 11.52 13.33 4.64
C PRO A 250 12.06 14.70 5.07
N ASN A 251 13.21 14.72 5.73
CA ASN A 251 13.81 15.95 6.24
C ASN A 251 15.32 15.74 6.49
N PHE A 252 16.06 16.84 6.57
CA PHE A 252 17.52 16.85 6.79
C PHE A 252 17.95 16.94 8.26
N PHE A 253 17.01 16.88 9.21
CA PHE A 253 17.37 16.93 10.63
C PHE A 253 18.20 15.71 11.03
N PRO A 254 19.08 15.85 12.03
CA PRO A 254 19.76 14.72 12.64
C PRO A 254 18.73 13.69 13.10
N LYS A 255 19.00 12.42 12.80
CA LYS A 255 18.16 11.30 13.26
C LYS A 255 18.73 10.81 14.58
N THR A 256 17.87 10.69 15.58
CA THR A 256 18.25 10.18 16.91
C THR A 256 17.45 8.94 17.24
N ASN A 257 18.11 7.90 17.74
CA ASN A 257 17.52 6.58 18.00
C ASN A 257 16.70 6.06 16.79
N TYR A 258 17.21 6.28 15.59
CA TYR A 258 16.56 5.88 14.34
C TYR A 258 16.71 4.38 14.15
N VAL A 259 15.58 3.68 14.16
CA VAL A 259 15.54 2.23 13.96
C VAL A 259 15.40 1.93 12.47
N THR A 260 16.36 1.23 11.86
CA THR A 260 16.42 0.97 10.42
C THR A 260 16.91 -0.43 10.11
N HIS A 261 16.47 -0.97 8.97
CA HIS A 261 17.08 -2.19 8.42
C HIS A 261 18.53 -1.93 8.00
N CYS A 262 19.41 -2.93 8.11
CA CYS A 262 20.83 -2.76 7.81
C CYS A 262 21.11 -2.33 6.36
N LEU A 263 20.37 -2.88 5.39
CA LEU A 263 20.54 -2.51 3.97
C LEU A 263 20.14 -1.04 3.70
N ASN A 264 19.13 -0.54 4.42
CA ASN A 264 18.76 0.86 4.36
C ASN A 264 19.87 1.75 4.93
N LEU A 265 20.42 1.37 6.08
CA LEU A 265 21.53 2.09 6.69
C LEU A 265 22.76 2.10 5.78
N LYS A 266 23.15 0.94 5.24
CA LYS A 266 24.25 0.82 4.27
C LYS A 266 24.08 1.80 3.12
N PHE A 267 22.90 1.82 2.51
CA PHE A 267 22.58 2.76 1.44
C PHE A 267 22.66 4.22 1.89
N TYR A 268 22.18 4.58 3.09
CA TYR A 268 22.29 5.94 3.60
C TYR A 268 23.74 6.40 3.74
N LEU A 269 24.63 5.52 4.20
CA LEU A 269 26.06 5.80 4.31
C LEU A 269 26.74 5.92 2.95
N GLU A 270 26.38 5.05 2.00
CA GLU A 270 26.85 5.13 0.61
C GLU A 270 26.41 6.44 -0.09
N GLN A 271 25.25 6.98 0.29
CA GLN A 271 24.77 8.29 -0.16
C GLN A 271 25.36 9.46 0.65
N GLY A 272 26.28 9.21 1.59
CA GLY A 272 27.04 10.22 2.31
C GLY A 272 26.46 10.68 3.65
N MET A 273 25.39 10.06 4.16
CA MET A 273 24.98 10.30 5.55
C MET A 273 26.05 9.77 6.51
N ILE A 274 26.16 10.37 7.69
CA ILE A 274 27.20 10.03 8.67
C ILE A 274 26.56 9.30 9.85
N LEU A 275 27.03 8.08 10.10
CA LEU A 275 26.72 7.33 11.32
C LEU A 275 27.51 7.90 12.49
N THR A 276 26.82 8.47 13.48
CA THR A 276 27.48 9.06 14.66
C THR A 276 27.49 8.11 15.85
N LYS A 277 26.48 7.24 15.97
CA LYS A 277 26.37 6.27 17.05
C LYS A 277 25.52 5.07 16.68
N ILE A 278 25.94 3.88 17.12
CA ILE A 278 25.09 2.69 17.18
C ILE A 278 24.70 2.46 18.66
N HIS A 279 23.40 2.41 18.95
CA HIS A 279 22.92 2.16 20.33
C HIS A 279 22.72 0.67 20.60
N ARG A 280 22.17 -0.06 19.62
CA ARG A 280 21.93 -1.51 19.72
C ARG A 280 21.62 -2.09 18.34
N ILE A 281 21.89 -3.39 18.21
CA ILE A 281 21.65 -4.17 16.98
C ILE A 281 20.87 -5.43 17.36
N LEU A 282 19.75 -5.66 16.66
CA LEU A 282 19.01 -6.91 16.70
C LEU A 282 19.40 -7.75 15.47
N ALA A 283 20.06 -8.87 15.71
CA ALA A 283 20.35 -9.88 14.70
C ALA A 283 19.20 -10.90 14.61
N PHE A 284 18.98 -11.45 13.42
CA PHE A 284 17.97 -12.49 13.19
C PHE A 284 18.33 -13.34 11.99
N LYS A 285 17.85 -14.58 11.99
CA LYS A 285 17.85 -15.44 10.81
C LYS A 285 16.83 -14.92 9.81
N GLN A 286 17.23 -14.84 8.54
CA GLN A 286 16.37 -14.45 7.42
C GLN A 286 16.52 -15.40 6.24
N SER A 287 15.54 -15.38 5.34
CA SER A 287 15.59 -16.10 4.07
C SER A 287 14.52 -15.53 3.12
N PRO A 288 14.57 -15.80 1.80
CA PRO A 288 13.55 -15.36 0.87
C PRO A 288 12.32 -16.28 0.92
N TRP A 289 11.86 -16.63 2.13
CA TRP A 289 10.85 -17.67 2.36
C TRP A 289 9.50 -17.36 1.69
N LEU A 290 9.14 -16.09 1.51
CA LEU A 290 7.88 -15.68 0.89
C LEU A 290 7.98 -15.55 -0.63
N LYS A 291 9.18 -15.63 -1.21
CA LYS A 291 9.42 -15.45 -2.64
C LYS A 291 8.61 -16.42 -3.50
N SER A 292 8.55 -17.69 -3.13
CA SER A 292 7.80 -18.72 -3.88
C SER A 292 6.31 -18.40 -3.99
N TYR A 293 5.73 -17.85 -2.92
CA TYR A 293 4.33 -17.41 -2.89
C TYR A 293 4.10 -16.19 -3.80
N ILE A 294 4.98 -15.18 -3.71
CA ILE A 294 4.88 -13.98 -4.55
C ILE A 294 5.05 -14.32 -6.03
N ASP A 295 6.06 -15.12 -6.37
CA ASP A 295 6.33 -15.56 -7.74
C ASP A 295 5.13 -16.34 -8.31
N PHE A 296 4.54 -17.23 -7.50
CA PHE A 296 3.35 -17.98 -7.89
C PHE A 296 2.18 -17.04 -8.24
N ASN A 297 1.87 -16.08 -7.36
CA ASN A 297 0.80 -15.12 -7.60
C ASN A 297 1.08 -14.22 -8.80
N ASN A 298 2.33 -13.80 -8.97
CA ASN A 298 2.72 -12.95 -10.09
C ASN A 298 2.58 -13.69 -11.42
N LYS A 299 3.05 -14.94 -11.49
CA LYS A 299 2.87 -15.82 -12.65
C LYS A 299 1.39 -16.01 -12.98
N LYS A 300 0.57 -16.33 -11.96
CA LYS A 300 -0.88 -16.49 -12.15
C LYS A 300 -1.59 -15.21 -12.60
N ARG A 301 -1.12 -14.04 -12.14
CA ARG A 301 -1.62 -12.75 -12.59
C ARG A 301 -1.28 -12.47 -14.06
N ILE A 302 -0.09 -12.86 -14.53
CA ILE A 302 0.34 -12.71 -15.92
C ILE A 302 -0.44 -13.66 -16.84
N GLU A 303 -0.68 -14.91 -16.39
CA GLU A 303 -1.45 -15.94 -17.10
C GLU A 303 -2.97 -15.67 -17.14
N ALA A 304 -3.48 -14.78 -16.29
CA ALA A 304 -4.90 -14.55 -16.13
C ALA A 304 -5.54 -13.90 -17.37
N ASN A 305 -6.64 -14.50 -17.83
CA ASN A 305 -7.40 -14.02 -18.99
C ASN A 305 -8.58 -13.12 -18.62
N SER A 306 -8.94 -13.03 -17.33
CA SER A 306 -10.03 -12.16 -16.85
C SER A 306 -9.51 -11.09 -15.89
N GLU A 307 -10.20 -9.94 -15.89
CA GLU A 307 -9.92 -8.86 -14.95
C GLU A 307 -10.10 -9.31 -13.49
N PHE A 308 -11.12 -10.16 -13.24
CA PHE A 308 -11.34 -10.79 -11.94
C PHE A 308 -10.10 -11.53 -11.43
N GLN A 309 -9.53 -12.43 -12.24
CA GLN A 309 -8.36 -13.22 -11.83
C GLN A 309 -7.13 -12.33 -11.63
N LYS A 310 -6.90 -11.35 -12.52
CA LYS A 310 -5.80 -10.38 -12.37
C LYS A 310 -5.92 -9.60 -11.05
N SER A 311 -7.12 -9.14 -10.73
CA SER A 311 -7.43 -8.43 -9.49
C SER A 311 -7.28 -9.32 -8.26
N PHE A 312 -7.72 -10.58 -8.34
CA PHE A 312 -7.58 -11.56 -7.27
C PHE A 312 -6.12 -11.75 -6.86
N PHE A 313 -5.23 -12.13 -7.79
CA PHE A 313 -3.82 -12.37 -7.46
C PHE A 313 -3.08 -11.09 -7.02
N LYS A 314 -3.40 -9.93 -7.60
CA LYS A 314 -2.91 -8.63 -7.11
C LYS A 314 -3.32 -8.40 -5.65
N LYS A 315 -4.60 -8.61 -5.33
CA LYS A 315 -5.14 -8.41 -3.99
C LYS A 315 -4.57 -9.39 -2.97
N MET A 316 -4.24 -10.62 -3.37
CA MET A 316 -3.63 -11.60 -2.46
C MET A 316 -2.25 -11.16 -1.96
N ASN A 317 -1.39 -10.62 -2.84
CA ASN A 317 -0.11 -10.03 -2.43
C ASN A 317 -0.31 -8.83 -1.50
N ASN A 318 -1.09 -7.83 -1.92
CA ASN A 318 -1.30 -6.62 -1.11
C ASN A 318 -1.95 -6.90 0.25
N SER A 319 -2.89 -7.86 0.30
CA SER A 319 -3.56 -8.26 1.54
C SER A 319 -2.63 -9.05 2.47
N PHE A 320 -1.63 -9.77 1.93
CA PHE A 320 -0.65 -10.48 2.75
C PHE A 320 0.19 -9.49 3.53
N PHE A 321 0.73 -8.48 2.84
CA PHE A 321 1.44 -7.38 3.46
C PHE A 321 0.58 -6.65 4.50
N GLY A 322 -0.65 -6.26 4.15
CA GLY A 322 -1.54 -5.60 5.13
C GLY A 322 -1.80 -6.45 6.38
N ARG A 323 -1.73 -7.78 6.27
CA ARG A 323 -1.92 -8.70 7.39
C ARG A 323 -0.70 -8.79 8.32
N THR A 324 0.52 -8.59 7.82
CA THR A 324 1.74 -8.59 8.67
C THR A 324 1.71 -7.45 9.69
N MET A 325 0.99 -6.36 9.39
CA MET A 325 0.89 -5.15 10.23
C MET A 325 -0.45 -5.03 10.96
N ILE A 326 -1.18 -6.13 11.18
CA ILE A 326 -2.50 -6.07 11.79
C ILE A 326 -2.44 -5.51 13.23
N ASN A 327 -3.14 -4.40 13.46
CA ASN A 327 -3.25 -3.83 14.79
C ASN A 327 -4.28 -4.60 15.63
N VAL A 328 -3.77 -5.50 16.49
CA VAL A 328 -4.61 -6.33 17.36
C VAL A 328 -5.39 -5.53 18.41
N ARG A 329 -4.96 -4.31 18.76
CA ARG A 329 -5.68 -3.42 19.71
C ARG A 329 -7.00 -2.90 19.15
N ARG A 330 -7.13 -2.81 17.82
CA ARG A 330 -8.37 -2.39 17.15
C ARG A 330 -9.42 -3.49 17.02
N LYS A 331 -9.07 -4.73 17.33
CA LYS A 331 -10.04 -5.84 17.29
C LYS A 331 -11.05 -5.68 18.42
N ILE A 332 -12.32 -5.45 18.08
CA ILE A 332 -13.43 -5.41 19.03
C ILE A 332 -13.82 -6.83 19.50
N SER A 333 -14.45 -6.93 20.67
CA SER A 333 -15.10 -8.17 21.13
C SER A 333 -16.60 -7.92 21.21
N ILE A 334 -17.38 -8.68 20.45
CA ILE A 334 -18.84 -8.61 20.47
C ILE A 334 -19.39 -9.91 21.06
N LYS A 335 -20.38 -9.80 21.94
CA LYS A 335 -21.19 -10.91 22.43
C LYS A 335 -22.64 -10.69 22.04
N GLY A 336 -23.32 -11.72 21.56
CA GLY A 336 -24.78 -11.72 21.40
C GLY A 336 -25.44 -12.42 22.57
N SER A 337 -26.56 -11.88 23.05
CA SER A 337 -27.44 -12.59 23.98
C SER A 337 -28.84 -12.69 23.41
N LEU A 338 -29.41 -13.88 23.51
CA LEU A 338 -30.79 -14.17 23.13
C LEU A 338 -31.76 -14.27 24.32
N THR A 339 -31.23 -14.17 25.55
CA THR A 339 -32.02 -14.38 26.77
C THR A 339 -31.84 -13.21 27.74
N ALA A 340 -32.86 -12.97 28.56
CA ALA A 340 -32.81 -11.96 29.61
C ALA A 340 -31.67 -12.21 30.61
N GLU A 341 -31.40 -13.47 30.94
CA GLU A 341 -30.30 -13.85 31.83
C GLU A 341 -28.92 -13.54 31.21
N GLY A 342 -28.73 -13.88 29.93
CA GLY A 342 -27.51 -13.53 29.21
C GLY A 342 -27.32 -12.02 29.07
N CYS A 343 -28.41 -11.27 28.90
CA CYS A 343 -28.38 -9.81 28.89
C CYS A 343 -27.95 -9.27 30.26
N LYS A 344 -28.56 -9.72 31.36
CA LYS A 344 -28.17 -9.32 32.73
C LYS A 344 -26.69 -9.61 33.01
N LYS A 345 -26.19 -10.78 32.58
CA LYS A 345 -24.78 -11.16 32.71
C LYS A 345 -23.84 -10.23 31.94
N ASN A 346 -24.20 -9.84 30.72
CA ASN A 346 -23.36 -8.95 29.92
C ASN A 346 -23.44 -7.49 30.39
N VAL A 347 -24.62 -7.02 30.83
CA VAL A 347 -24.82 -5.68 31.42
C VAL A 347 -24.02 -5.50 32.70
N SER A 348 -23.96 -6.53 33.55
CA SER A 348 -23.20 -6.49 34.81
C SER A 348 -21.69 -6.62 34.64
N SER A 349 -21.19 -6.88 33.43
CA SER A 349 -19.76 -7.06 33.21
C SER A 349 -19.02 -5.71 33.26
N PRO A 350 -17.92 -5.58 34.04
CA PRO A 350 -17.11 -4.35 34.08
C PRO A 350 -16.38 -4.08 32.75
N LEU A 351 -16.32 -5.08 31.88
CA LEU A 351 -15.76 -4.96 30.54
C LEU A 351 -16.75 -4.41 29.51
N LEU A 352 -18.01 -4.15 29.87
CA LEU A 352 -18.97 -3.62 28.92
C LEU A 352 -18.55 -2.21 28.47
N ASP A 353 -18.52 -1.98 27.16
CA ASP A 353 -18.29 -0.68 26.54
C ASP A 353 -19.61 -0.05 26.11
N TYR A 354 -20.41 -0.78 25.34
CA TYR A 354 -21.74 -0.38 24.85
C TYR A 354 -22.56 -1.62 24.47
N PHE A 355 -23.88 -1.50 24.40
CA PHE A 355 -24.76 -2.56 23.90
C PHE A 355 -25.88 -1.99 23.01
N GLU A 356 -26.32 -2.79 22.04
CA GLU A 356 -27.33 -2.42 21.06
C GLU A 356 -28.35 -3.55 20.91
N PRO A 357 -29.62 -3.33 21.29
CA PRO A 357 -30.71 -4.22 20.95
C PRO A 357 -30.93 -4.20 19.43
N ILE A 358 -30.75 -5.34 18.76
CA ILE A 358 -30.96 -5.47 17.32
C ILE A 358 -32.43 -5.76 17.02
N ASN A 359 -33.07 -6.58 17.86
CA ASN A 359 -34.50 -6.84 17.87
C ASN A 359 -34.92 -7.37 19.25
N ASP A 360 -36.19 -7.70 19.41
CA ASP A 360 -36.79 -8.18 20.66
C ASP A 360 -36.07 -9.38 21.29
N ASN A 361 -35.40 -10.19 20.46
CA ASN A 361 -34.75 -11.42 20.86
C ASN A 361 -33.23 -11.35 20.87
N LEU A 362 -32.59 -10.30 20.36
CA LEU A 362 -31.13 -10.24 20.23
C LEU A 362 -30.59 -8.88 20.67
N THR A 363 -29.72 -8.90 21.67
CA THR A 363 -28.90 -7.75 22.04
C THR A 363 -27.42 -8.04 21.83
N LEU A 364 -26.72 -7.14 21.17
CA LEU A 364 -25.27 -7.18 20.99
C LEU A 364 -24.59 -6.36 22.08
N PHE A 365 -23.49 -6.87 22.63
CA PHE A 365 -22.69 -6.23 23.66
C PHE A 365 -21.26 -6.10 23.16
N LYS A 366 -20.79 -4.86 23.04
CA LYS A 366 -19.39 -4.54 22.77
C LYS A 366 -18.61 -4.55 24.07
N MET A 367 -17.62 -5.45 24.15
CA MET A 367 -16.80 -5.67 25.33
C MET A 367 -15.38 -5.15 25.12
N LYS A 368 -14.81 -4.50 26.14
CA LYS A 368 -13.38 -4.23 26.29
C LYS A 368 -12.64 -5.56 26.47
N LYS A 369 -11.40 -5.61 25.99
CA LYS A 369 -10.53 -6.79 26.15
C LYS A 369 -9.68 -6.63 27.41
N PRO A 370 -9.79 -7.54 28.40
CA PRO A 370 -9.03 -7.44 29.64
C PRO A 370 -7.54 -7.75 29.40
N ASN A 371 -7.26 -8.68 28.49
CA ASN A 371 -5.92 -9.08 28.10
C ASN A 371 -5.76 -8.95 26.59
N LEU A 372 -4.56 -8.55 26.16
CA LEU A 372 -4.20 -8.45 24.75
C LEU A 372 -3.00 -9.35 24.48
N VAL A 373 -3.15 -10.25 23.51
CA VAL A 373 -2.06 -11.11 23.05
C VAL A 373 -1.46 -10.49 21.78
N LEU A 374 -0.17 -10.19 21.83
CA LEU A 374 0.61 -9.61 20.73
C LEU A 374 1.32 -10.72 19.94
N ASP A 375 0.54 -11.58 19.29
CA ASP A 375 0.96 -12.81 18.62
C ASP A 375 1.12 -12.63 17.10
N LYS A 376 1.59 -11.46 16.65
CA LYS A 376 1.70 -11.15 15.22
C LYS A 376 3.15 -10.87 14.85
N PRO A 377 3.64 -11.43 13.74
CA PRO A 377 5.03 -11.25 13.30
C PRO A 377 5.22 -9.88 12.63
N ILE A 378 5.05 -8.81 13.41
CA ILE A 378 5.08 -7.42 12.91
C ILE A 378 6.45 -7.01 12.35
N PHE A 379 7.52 -7.72 12.74
CA PHE A 379 8.85 -7.54 12.19
C PHE A 379 8.90 -7.75 10.66
N ILE A 380 8.01 -8.60 10.11
CA ILE A 380 7.89 -8.78 8.66
C ILE A 380 7.40 -7.50 8.01
N GLY A 381 6.35 -6.89 8.58
CA GLY A 381 5.80 -5.63 8.08
C GLY A 381 6.82 -4.50 8.13
N PHE A 382 7.61 -4.43 9.20
CA PHE A 382 8.73 -3.51 9.32
C PHE A 382 9.75 -3.71 8.19
N CYS A 383 10.30 -4.92 8.02
CA CYS A 383 11.31 -5.17 6.98
C CYS A 383 10.78 -4.91 5.57
N VAL A 384 9.55 -5.32 5.26
CA VAL A 384 8.93 -5.04 3.95
C VAL A 384 8.85 -3.53 3.71
N LEU A 385 8.42 -2.75 4.70
CA LEU A 385 8.37 -1.28 4.59
C LEU A 385 9.76 -0.65 4.40
N GLU A 386 10.79 -1.14 5.09
CA GLU A 386 12.16 -0.64 4.95
C GLU A 386 12.73 -0.96 3.57
N LEU A 387 12.66 -2.22 3.14
CA LEU A 387 13.15 -2.69 1.84
C LEU A 387 12.40 -2.04 0.67
N SER A 388 11.10 -1.79 0.82
CA SER A 388 10.32 -0.98 -0.12
C SER A 388 10.94 0.41 -0.27
N LYS A 389 11.15 1.15 0.83
CA LYS A 389 11.75 2.49 0.77
C LYS A 389 13.14 2.45 0.13
N LEU A 390 13.96 1.45 0.48
CA LEU A 390 15.28 1.25 -0.12
C LEU A 390 15.19 1.10 -1.64
N GLN A 391 14.22 0.31 -2.15
CA GLN A 391 14.04 0.15 -3.59
C GLN A 391 13.71 1.47 -4.28
N MET A 392 12.86 2.32 -3.71
CA MET A 392 12.55 3.63 -4.30
C MET A 392 13.76 4.58 -4.27
N PHE A 393 14.53 4.57 -3.18
CA PHE A 393 15.75 5.36 -3.12
C PHE A 393 16.79 4.88 -4.14
N LYS A 394 16.96 3.56 -4.32
CA LYS A 394 17.83 2.99 -5.36
C LYS A 394 17.34 3.38 -6.76
N LEU A 395 16.05 3.20 -7.06
CA LEU A 395 15.46 3.61 -8.34
C LEU A 395 15.72 5.08 -8.66
N TYR A 396 15.52 5.97 -7.68
CA TYR A 396 15.72 7.40 -7.89
C TYR A 396 17.20 7.80 -7.91
N TYR A 397 17.94 7.58 -6.82
CA TYR A 397 19.31 8.08 -6.67
C TYR A 397 20.34 7.31 -7.48
N THR A 398 20.24 5.98 -7.53
CA THR A 398 21.24 5.15 -8.23
C THR A 398 21.03 5.14 -9.74
N HIS A 399 19.80 5.31 -10.23
CA HIS A 399 19.53 5.28 -11.68
C HIS A 399 19.23 6.66 -12.27
N PHE A 400 18.17 7.34 -11.85
CA PHE A 400 17.75 8.60 -12.51
C PHE A 400 18.63 9.79 -12.12
N LYS A 401 18.81 10.03 -10.80
CA LYS A 401 19.59 11.16 -10.30
C LYS A 401 21.08 11.03 -10.65
N SER A 402 21.64 9.83 -10.63
CA SER A 402 23.04 9.60 -11.03
C SER A 402 23.29 9.90 -12.51
N TYR A 403 22.35 9.58 -13.39
CA TYR A 403 22.49 9.78 -14.84
C TYR A 403 22.22 11.24 -15.25
N TYR A 404 21.15 11.85 -14.74
CA TYR A 404 20.73 13.19 -15.13
C TYR A 404 21.30 14.30 -14.23
N GLY A 405 21.77 13.98 -13.03
CA GLY A 405 22.26 14.95 -12.06
C GLY A 405 21.21 15.98 -11.68
N SER A 406 21.57 17.26 -11.79
CA SER A 406 20.67 18.39 -11.51
C SER A 406 19.53 18.54 -12.53
N LYS A 407 19.57 17.82 -13.67
CA LYS A 407 18.53 17.87 -14.71
C LYS A 407 17.34 16.95 -14.45
N CYS A 408 17.37 16.17 -13.37
CA CYS A 408 16.25 15.35 -12.93
C CYS A 408 15.76 15.86 -11.58
N GLU A 409 14.51 16.29 -11.54
CA GLU A 409 13.83 16.75 -10.33
C GLU A 409 12.64 15.84 -10.04
N LEU A 410 12.48 15.40 -8.78
CA LEU A 410 11.27 14.69 -8.36
C LEU A 410 10.16 15.71 -8.07
N LEU A 411 9.09 15.66 -8.85
CA LEU A 411 7.92 16.52 -8.67
C LEU A 411 7.01 15.98 -7.57
N TYR A 412 6.76 14.68 -7.60
CA TYR A 412 5.84 13.99 -6.71
C TYR A 412 6.25 12.52 -6.55
N SER A 413 5.96 11.96 -5.39
CA SER A 413 6.05 10.53 -5.15
C SER A 413 4.95 10.14 -4.18
N ASP A 414 4.25 9.05 -4.48
CA ASP A 414 3.37 8.37 -3.54
C ASP A 414 3.70 6.89 -3.51
N THR A 415 4.39 6.49 -2.44
CA THR A 415 4.76 5.12 -2.08
C THR A 415 5.66 4.42 -3.10
N ASP A 416 5.14 4.09 -4.28
CA ASP A 416 5.76 3.29 -5.33
C ASP A 416 5.82 4.00 -6.69
N SER A 417 5.47 5.28 -6.72
CA SER A 417 5.50 6.13 -7.91
C SER A 417 6.61 7.19 -7.88
N LEU A 418 7.16 7.52 -9.05
CA LEU A 418 8.10 8.61 -9.28
C LEU A 418 7.57 9.48 -10.43
N TYR A 419 7.22 10.73 -10.09
CA TYR A 419 6.84 11.74 -11.06
C TYR A 419 8.00 12.72 -11.19
N MET A 420 8.67 12.72 -12.34
CA MET A 420 9.94 13.42 -12.52
C MET A 420 9.86 14.43 -13.66
N ASN A 421 10.46 15.60 -13.47
CA ASN A 421 10.80 16.52 -14.54
C ASN A 421 12.24 16.26 -14.97
N ILE A 422 12.44 15.97 -16.26
CA ILE A 422 13.74 15.60 -16.81
C ILE A 422 14.07 16.52 -17.98
N GLU A 423 15.13 17.31 -17.85
CA GLU A 423 15.70 18.07 -18.96
C GLU A 423 16.69 17.18 -19.74
N THR A 424 16.34 16.85 -20.98
CA THR A 424 17.18 16.03 -21.88
C THR A 424 16.77 16.28 -23.33
N LYS A 425 17.55 15.77 -24.29
CA LYS A 425 17.22 15.89 -25.72
C LYS A 425 16.02 15.03 -26.11
N ASP A 426 15.96 13.80 -25.61
CA ASP A 426 14.88 12.85 -25.88
C ASP A 426 14.83 11.82 -24.76
N VAL A 427 13.85 11.97 -23.87
CA VAL A 427 13.69 11.07 -22.72
C VAL A 427 13.32 9.65 -23.16
N TYR A 428 12.58 9.48 -24.25
CA TYR A 428 12.15 8.16 -24.72
C TYR A 428 13.34 7.34 -25.23
N GLN A 429 14.28 8.00 -25.90
CA GLN A 429 15.54 7.39 -26.30
C GLN A 429 16.40 7.00 -25.09
N ASP A 430 16.49 7.86 -24.07
CA ASP A 430 17.19 7.56 -22.83
C ASP A 430 16.57 6.34 -22.12
N LEU A 431 15.24 6.31 -21.98
CA LEU A 431 14.50 5.21 -21.36
C LEU A 431 14.83 3.86 -22.02
N ARG A 432 14.83 3.81 -23.36
CA ARG A 432 15.16 2.57 -24.10
C ARG A 432 16.62 2.15 -23.99
N ARG A 433 17.55 3.10 -23.99
CA ARG A 433 18.99 2.78 -24.08
C ARG A 433 19.63 2.56 -22.72
N LYS A 434 19.23 3.33 -21.72
CA LYS A 434 19.89 3.39 -20.40
C LYS A 434 19.07 2.73 -19.30
N PHE A 435 17.75 2.82 -19.38
CA PHE A 435 16.86 2.39 -18.31
C PHE A 435 16.06 1.11 -18.62
N LYS A 436 16.31 0.48 -19.77
CA LYS A 436 15.64 -0.77 -20.17
C LYS A 436 15.70 -1.87 -19.10
N GLY A 437 16.80 -1.97 -18.34
CA GLY A 437 16.94 -2.96 -17.27
C GLY A 437 16.00 -2.76 -16.08
N ILE A 438 15.47 -1.55 -15.89
CA ILE A 438 14.62 -1.19 -14.75
C ILE A 438 13.18 -0.81 -15.16
N LEU A 439 12.85 -0.87 -16.45
CA LEU A 439 11.56 -0.49 -17.00
C LEU A 439 10.77 -1.69 -17.53
N ASP A 440 9.48 -1.71 -17.25
CA ASP A 440 8.47 -2.51 -17.95
C ASP A 440 7.76 -1.62 -18.97
N LEU A 441 8.07 -1.83 -20.25
CA LEU A 441 7.51 -1.08 -21.39
C LEU A 441 6.41 -1.88 -22.10
N SER A 442 5.93 -2.97 -21.49
CA SER A 442 4.94 -3.86 -22.10
C SER A 442 3.52 -3.28 -22.14
N ASN A 443 3.32 -2.14 -21.50
CA ASN A 443 2.05 -1.41 -21.46
C ASN A 443 1.86 -0.50 -22.68
N PHE A 444 2.91 -0.15 -23.42
CA PHE A 444 2.80 0.59 -24.68
C PHE A 444 2.05 -0.22 -25.76
N GLU A 445 1.47 0.47 -26.74
CA GLU A 445 0.84 -0.17 -27.89
C GLU A 445 1.87 -1.00 -28.69
N ARG A 446 1.50 -2.15 -29.24
CA ARG A 446 2.44 -3.12 -29.84
C ARG A 446 3.22 -2.58 -31.03
N ASP A 447 2.63 -1.64 -31.76
CA ASP A 447 3.21 -0.92 -32.89
C ASP A 447 4.02 0.32 -32.45
N SER A 448 3.91 0.72 -31.19
CA SER A 448 4.75 1.77 -30.63
C SER A 448 6.20 1.32 -30.65
N PRO A 449 7.13 2.18 -31.08
CA PRO A 449 8.55 1.84 -31.02
C PRO A 449 9.03 1.64 -29.57
N MET A 450 8.29 2.12 -28.56
CA MET A 450 8.59 1.94 -27.14
C MET A 450 8.25 0.54 -26.62
N PHE A 451 7.42 -0.23 -27.32
CA PHE A 451 6.94 -1.52 -26.84
C PHE A 451 8.08 -2.52 -26.67
N ASP A 452 8.18 -3.08 -25.47
CA ASP A 452 9.09 -4.17 -25.13
C ASP A 452 8.50 -5.00 -24.00
N ASP A 453 8.20 -6.27 -24.28
CA ASP A 453 7.59 -7.20 -23.33
C ASP A 453 8.59 -8.07 -22.54
N SER A 454 9.90 -7.87 -22.73
CA SER A 454 10.96 -8.60 -22.02
C SER A 454 10.89 -8.47 -20.50
N ASN A 455 10.28 -7.38 -20.01
CA ASN A 455 10.13 -7.05 -18.60
C ASN A 455 8.68 -7.07 -18.10
N LYS A 456 7.75 -7.59 -18.92
CA LYS A 456 6.31 -7.59 -18.63
C LYS A 456 6.00 -8.16 -17.25
N GLY A 457 5.50 -7.31 -16.36
CA GLY A 457 5.06 -7.67 -15.01
C GLY A 457 6.19 -8.17 -14.09
N LYS A 458 7.46 -7.88 -14.39
CA LYS A 458 8.56 -8.17 -13.46
C LYS A 458 8.45 -7.29 -12.22
N LEU A 459 8.68 -7.90 -11.06
CA LEU A 459 8.51 -7.27 -9.75
C LEU A 459 9.51 -6.14 -9.55
N GLY A 460 9.05 -5.00 -9.03
CA GLY A 460 9.91 -3.88 -8.63
C GLY A 460 10.44 -3.02 -9.78
N LEU A 461 10.12 -3.37 -11.03
CA LEU A 461 10.42 -2.55 -12.20
C LEU A 461 9.36 -1.46 -12.40
N LEU A 462 9.76 -0.35 -13.00
CA LEU A 462 8.90 0.81 -13.22
C LEU A 462 8.16 0.69 -14.56
N LYS A 463 6.86 0.98 -14.59
CA LYS A 463 6.07 1.12 -15.82
C LYS A 463 5.55 2.55 -15.96
N SER A 464 5.25 2.98 -17.18
CA SER A 464 4.61 4.28 -17.41
C SER A 464 3.15 4.26 -16.92
N GLU A 465 2.69 5.30 -16.22
CA GLU A 465 1.26 5.48 -15.90
C GLU A 465 0.52 6.23 -17.00
N THR A 466 1.22 7.08 -17.73
CA THR A 466 0.69 7.83 -18.87
C THR A 466 0.99 7.04 -20.15
N LEU A 467 -0.06 6.55 -20.80
CA LEU A 467 -0.05 6.06 -22.17
C LEU A 467 -0.91 6.99 -23.02
#